data_AF-A0A1X1EFJ5-F1
#
_entry.id   AF-A0A1X1EFJ5-F1
#
_cell.length_a   1.000
_cell.length_b   1.000
_cell.length_c   1.000
_cell.angle_alpha   90.00
_cell.angle_beta   90.00
_cell.angle_gamma   90.00
#
_symmetry.space_group_name_H-M   'P 1'
#
loop_
_entity.id
_entity.type
_entity.pdbx_description
1 polymer ?
#
loop_
_entity_poly.entity_id
_entity_poly.type
_entity_poly.pdbx_seq_one_letter_code
_entity_poly.pdbx_strand_id
1 'polypeptide(L)'
;MSTMIMAQQLRDRIRIKNKIFAVYLLALLLLALCPPLYLSVSGSSSLFLGIPLPIIYWLAIAVFLGVGLWVMYLAECAFGEIPADEEVS
;
A
#
# COMPACT_ATOMS: atom_id res chain seq x y z
N MET A 1 -8.23 -33.73 11.27
CA MET A 1 -7.78 -32.80 12.33
C MET A 1 -6.68 -31.86 11.84
N SER A 2 -5.63 -32.34 11.17
CA SER A 2 -4.55 -31.49 10.62
C SER A 2 -4.97 -30.53 9.50
N THR A 3 -5.96 -30.91 8.68
CA THR A 3 -6.50 -30.06 7.60
C THR A 3 -7.21 -28.81 8.11
N MET A 4 -7.97 -28.94 9.20
CA MET A 4 -8.64 -27.79 9.84
C MET A 4 -7.64 -26.81 10.44
N ILE A 5 -6.55 -27.31 11.04
CA ILE A 5 -5.49 -26.47 11.61
C ILE A 5 -4.78 -25.67 10.51
N MET A 6 -4.41 -26.30 9.38
CA MET A 6 -3.79 -25.60 8.25
C MET A 6 -4.71 -24.51 7.65
N ALA A 7 -6.01 -24.82 7.47
CA ALA A 7 -6.97 -23.87 6.95
C ALA A 7 -7.15 -22.65 7.87
N GLN A 8 -7.10 -22.87 9.19
CA GLN A 8 -7.17 -21.79 10.17
C GLN A 8 -5.91 -20.93 10.16
N GLN A 9 -4.73 -21.54 10.08
CA GLN A 9 -3.45 -20.82 9.96
C GLN A 9 -3.36 -19.95 8.70
N LEU A 10 -3.86 -20.43 7.56
CA LEU A 10 -3.91 -19.62 6.34
C LEU A 10 -4.83 -18.40 6.50
N ARG A 11 -6.02 -18.61 7.08
CA ARG A 11 -6.98 -17.53 7.35
C ARG A 11 -6.42 -16.46 8.29
N ASP A 12 -5.67 -16.88 9.31
CA ASP A 12 -5.02 -15.96 10.23
C ASP A 12 -3.90 -15.17 9.55
N ARG A 13 -3.10 -15.80 8.68
CA ARG A 13 -2.10 -15.11 7.86
C ARG A 13 -2.72 -14.06 6.94
N ILE A 14 -3.82 -14.40 6.26
CA ILE A 14 -4.57 -13.47 5.41
C ILE A 14 -5.10 -12.29 6.23
N ARG A 15 -5.68 -12.54 7.41
CA ARG A 15 -6.14 -11.47 8.31
C ARG A 15 -5.01 -10.54 8.74
N ILE A 16 -3.86 -11.09 9.10
CA ILE A 16 -2.69 -10.30 9.50
C ILE A 16 -2.20 -9.45 8.31
N LYS A 17 -2.03 -10.06 7.14
CA LYS A 17 -1.69 -9.37 5.88
C LYS A 17 -2.63 -8.18 5.65
N ASN A 18 -3.95 -8.41 5.69
CA ASN A 18 -4.95 -7.37 5.43
C ASN A 18 -4.87 -6.23 6.45
N LYS A 19 -4.65 -6.52 7.74
CA LYS A 19 -4.47 -5.48 8.76
C LYS A 19 -3.21 -4.65 8.51
N ILE A 20 -2.11 -5.28 8.09
CA ILE A 20 -0.86 -4.57 7.78
C ILE A 20 -1.07 -3.62 6.60
N PHE A 21 -1.66 -4.11 5.49
CA PHE A 21 -1.94 -3.23 4.33
C PHE A 21 -2.96 -2.15 4.65
N ALA A 22 -3.99 -2.43 5.45
CA ALA A 22 -4.94 -1.42 5.89
C ALA A 22 -4.26 -0.30 6.69
N VAL A 23 -3.38 -0.64 7.63
CA VAL A 23 -2.61 0.36 8.40
C VAL A 23 -1.67 1.15 7.49
N TYR A 24 -0.99 0.48 6.55
CA TYR A 24 -0.12 1.13 5.57
C TYR A 24 -0.87 2.14 4.69
N LEU A 25 -2.00 1.72 4.11
CA LEU A 25 -2.85 2.58 3.28
C LEU A 25 -3.47 3.72 4.09
N LEU A 26 -3.88 3.46 5.34
CA LEU A 26 -4.36 4.51 6.24
C LEU A 26 -3.26 5.52 6.54
N ALA A 27 -2.02 5.08 6.77
CA ALA A 27 -0.88 5.99 6.99
C ALA A 27 -0.60 6.85 5.75
N LEU A 28 -0.62 6.27 4.54
CA LEU A 28 -0.49 7.02 3.29
C LEU A 28 -1.66 8.00 3.09
N LEU A 29 -2.87 7.60 3.42
CA LEU A 29 -4.05 8.46 3.35
C LEU A 29 -3.93 9.63 4.32
N LEU A 30 -3.50 9.39 5.56
CA LEU A 30 -3.24 10.45 6.53
C LEU A 30 -2.10 11.36 6.06
N LEU A 31 -1.08 10.82 5.41
CA LEU A 31 0.01 11.62 4.82
C LEU A 31 -0.49 12.49 3.65
N ALA A 32 -1.44 11.99 2.87
CA ALA A 32 -2.06 12.73 1.77
C ALA A 32 -3.07 13.79 2.25
N LEU A 33 -3.89 13.47 3.26
CA LEU A 33 -4.94 14.34 3.77
C LEU A 33 -4.43 15.36 4.80
N CYS A 34 -3.50 14.95 5.64
CA CYS A 34 -3.06 15.76 6.76
C CYS A 34 -1.92 16.67 6.30
N PRO A 35 -2.11 18.00 6.33
CA PRO A 35 -1.11 18.92 5.85
C PRO A 35 0.16 19.08 6.70
N PRO A 36 0.33 18.66 7.97
CA PRO A 36 1.49 19.13 8.74
C PRO A 36 2.85 18.76 8.14
N LEU A 37 2.97 17.62 7.45
CA LEU A 37 4.19 17.29 6.68
C LEU A 37 4.26 18.01 5.33
N TYR A 38 3.13 18.22 4.66
CA TYR A 38 3.07 19.02 3.44
C TYR A 38 3.43 20.50 3.70
N LEU A 39 2.90 21.08 4.78
CA LEU A 39 3.08 22.48 5.19
C LEU A 39 4.48 22.74 5.75
N SER A 40 5.13 21.74 6.36
CA SER A 40 6.53 21.87 6.78
C SER A 40 7.48 22.10 5.60
N VAL A 41 7.10 21.65 4.39
CA VAL A 41 7.84 21.89 3.15
C VAL A 41 7.17 22.91 2.22
N SER A 42 5.88 23.23 2.38
CA SER A 42 5.13 24.13 1.50
C SER A 42 5.55 25.60 1.58
N GLY A 43 6.14 26.04 2.70
CA GLY A 43 6.75 27.37 2.81
C GLY A 43 8.19 27.43 2.29
N SER A 44 8.77 26.29 1.90
CA SER A 44 10.15 26.20 1.45
C SER A 44 10.27 26.55 -0.02
N SER A 45 11.14 27.50 -0.36
CA SER A 45 11.54 27.77 -1.76
C SER A 45 12.58 26.78 -2.28
N SER A 46 12.85 25.71 -1.53
CA SER A 46 13.83 24.70 -1.92
C SER A 46 13.32 23.89 -3.12
N LEU A 47 14.17 23.82 -4.13
CA LEU A 47 13.96 23.05 -5.35
C LEU A 47 14.84 21.81 -5.30
N PHE A 48 14.27 20.67 -5.69
CA PHE A 48 15.03 19.45 -5.94
C PHE A 48 14.86 19.06 -7.40
N LEU A 49 15.98 18.98 -8.13
CA LEU A 49 15.99 18.82 -9.60
C LEU A 49 15.12 19.86 -10.34
N GLY A 50 14.97 21.07 -9.80
CA GLY A 50 14.14 22.12 -10.38
C GLY A 50 12.64 21.98 -10.09
N ILE A 51 12.22 20.98 -9.32
CA ILE A 51 10.83 20.76 -8.92
C ILE A 51 10.66 21.21 -7.46
N PRO A 52 9.60 21.98 -7.14
CA PRO A 52 9.26 22.32 -5.75
C PRO A 52 9.11 21.07 -4.88
N LEU A 53 9.72 21.09 -3.69
CA LEU A 53 9.60 19.99 -2.71
C LEU A 53 8.15 19.53 -2.45
N PRO A 54 7.13 20.40 -2.39
CA PRO A 54 5.75 19.96 -2.22
C PRO A 54 5.29 19.02 -3.35
N ILE A 55 5.65 19.29 -4.60
CA ILE A 55 5.26 18.43 -5.74
C ILE A 55 5.93 17.06 -5.64
N ILE A 56 7.22 17.03 -5.27
CA ILE A 56 7.95 15.77 -5.07
C ILE A 56 7.33 14.94 -3.95
N TYR A 57 6.88 15.59 -2.87
CA TYR A 57 6.15 14.93 -1.79
C TYR A 57 4.88 14.23 -2.29
N TRP A 58 4.05 14.92 -3.09
CA TRP A 58 2.86 14.33 -3.69
C TRP A 58 3.19 13.15 -4.62
N LEU A 59 4.23 13.29 -5.45
CA LEU A 59 4.69 12.22 -6.33
C LEU A 59 5.18 11.01 -5.55
N ALA A 60 5.94 11.23 -4.46
CA ALA A 60 6.40 10.15 -3.60
C ALA A 60 5.23 9.37 -2.98
N ILE A 61 4.19 10.06 -2.49
CA ILE A 61 2.98 9.41 -1.97
C ILE A 61 2.31 8.56 -3.06
N ALA A 62 2.14 9.11 -4.27
CA ALA A 62 1.53 8.38 -5.38
C ALA A 62 2.33 7.12 -5.76
N VAL A 63 3.67 7.23 -5.79
CA VAL A 63 4.56 6.10 -6.05
C VAL A 63 4.44 5.05 -4.94
N PHE A 64 4.48 5.46 -3.67
CA PHE A 64 4.32 4.52 -2.55
C PHE A 64 2.97 3.82 -2.60
N LEU A 65 1.88 4.56 -2.85
CA LEU A 65 0.56 3.97 -3.02
C LEU A 65 0.54 2.93 -4.14
N GLY A 66 1.06 3.27 -5.33
CA GLY A 66 1.11 2.36 -6.46
C GLY A 66 1.91 1.09 -6.18
N VAL A 67 3.10 1.24 -5.59
CA VAL A 67 3.95 0.10 -5.18
C VAL A 67 3.25 -0.74 -4.10
N GLY A 68 2.61 -0.10 -3.12
CA GLY A 68 1.90 -0.79 -2.06
C GLY A 68 0.75 -1.64 -2.58
N LEU A 69 -0.05 -1.09 -3.52
CA LEU A 69 -1.12 -1.83 -4.19
C LEU A 69 -0.58 -2.97 -5.06
N TRP A 70 0.52 -2.74 -5.78
CA TRP A 70 1.19 -3.79 -6.55
C TRP A 70 1.63 -4.95 -5.65
N VAL A 71 2.31 -4.66 -4.54
CA VAL A 71 2.79 -5.68 -3.61
C VAL A 71 1.62 -6.41 -2.94
N MET A 72 0.53 -5.69 -2.62
CA MET A 72 -0.69 -6.29 -2.11
C MET A 72 -1.30 -7.28 -3.11
N TYR A 73 -1.38 -6.89 -4.39
CA TYR A 73 -1.85 -7.77 -5.46
C TYR A 73 -0.99 -9.04 -5.58
N LEU A 74 0.34 -8.90 -5.62
CA LEU A 74 1.24 -10.06 -5.68
C LEU A 74 1.09 -10.98 -4.45
N ALA A 75 0.90 -10.40 -3.27
CA ALA A 75 0.66 -11.17 -2.05
C ALA A 75 -0.66 -11.94 -2.15
N GLU A 76 -1.73 -11.31 -2.62
CA GLU A 76 -3.03 -11.94 -2.82
C GLU A 76 -2.99 -13.07 -3.84
N CYS A 77 -2.24 -12.91 -4.94
CA CYS A 77 -1.96 -14.01 -5.86
C CYS A 77 -1.21 -15.15 -5.17
N ALA A 78 -0.18 -14.86 -4.36
CA ALA A 78 0.60 -15.88 -3.66
C ALA A 78 -0.20 -16.63 -2.58
N PHE A 79 -1.18 -15.98 -1.95
CA PHE A 79 -2.09 -16.61 -0.98
C PHE A 79 -3.28 -17.34 -1.64
N GLY A 80 -3.43 -17.23 -2.97
CA GLY A 80 -4.56 -17.80 -3.70
C GLY A 80 -5.88 -17.10 -3.39
N GLU A 81 -5.83 -15.83 -2.96
CA GLU A 81 -7.01 -15.00 -2.71
C GLU A 81 -7.64 -14.50 -4.02
N ILE A 82 -6.84 -14.36 -5.07
CA ILE A 82 -7.29 -13.98 -6.42
C ILE A 82 -7.40 -15.26 -7.24
N PRO A 83 -8.57 -15.58 -7.82
CA PRO A 83 -8.70 -16.72 -8.72
C PRO A 83 -7.78 -16.52 -9.92
N ALA A 84 -7.17 -17.59 -10.41
CA ALA A 84 -6.50 -17.54 -11.71
C ALA A 84 -7.53 -17.08 -12.74
N ASP A 85 -7.14 -16.14 -13.60
CA ASP A 85 -8.00 -15.72 -14.71
C ASP A 85 -8.39 -16.99 -15.47
N GLU A 86 -9.69 -17.31 -15.49
CA GLU A 86 -10.22 -18.37 -16.34
C GLU A 86 -9.76 -18.02 -17.75
N GLU A 87 -8.94 -18.88 -18.36
CA GLU A 87 -8.61 -18.77 -19.77
C GLU A 87 -9.94 -18.75 -20.53
N VAL A 88 -10.39 -17.56 -20.93
CA VAL A 88 -11.55 -17.41 -21.80
C VAL A 88 -11.15 -18.02 -23.14
N SER A 89 -11.49 -19.30 -23.28
CA SER A 89 -11.34 -20.11 -24.48
C SER A 89 -12.13 -19.54 -25.67
#